data_AF-A0A2V9ZC57-F1
#
_entry.id   AF-A0A2V9ZC57-F1
#
_cell.length_a   1.000
_cell.length_b   1.000
_cell.length_c   1.000
_cell.angle_alpha   90.00
_cell.angle_beta   90.00
_cell.angle_gamma   90.00
#
_symmetry.space_group_name_H-M   'P 1'
#
loop_
_entity.id
_entity.type
_entity.pdbx_description
1 polymer ?
#
loop_
_entity_poly.entity_id
_entity_poly.type
_entity_poly.pdbx_seq_one_letter_code
_entity_poly.pdbx_strand_id
1 'polypeptide(L)'
;FYGGQSGTPKVVPYTLADVAAALSEVAPYDWETLLTERVNSVTAHAPLGGIERGGWSLVYDDKPNVFLRAQEKLNNGVEVMDSLGFWVKKDGEFGDVIPGSPAYQAGIGPGMKLVAVNGRRWTRDVLHDAIRETQNTKQPIELLVVNKQIFKTYSVPYRGGEKNPHLERVPVQTDLLGEIIKPRATQSKGP
;
A
#
# COMPACT_ATOMS: atom_id res chain seq x y z
N PHE A 1 -13.46 12.56 29.18
CA PHE A 1 -13.21 13.82 28.46
C PHE A 1 -13.51 14.96 29.41
N TYR A 2 -12.61 15.93 29.56
CA TYR A 2 -12.74 17.06 30.49
C TYR A 2 -14.05 17.81 30.20
N GLY A 3 -15.10 17.49 30.95
CA GLY A 3 -16.43 18.07 30.76
C GLY A 3 -16.38 19.56 31.05
N GLY A 4 -16.73 20.38 30.07
CA GLY A 4 -16.78 21.83 30.22
C GLY A 4 -17.81 22.29 31.27
N GLN A 5 -17.84 23.60 31.52
CA GLN A 5 -18.78 24.21 32.45
C GLN A 5 -20.24 23.89 32.08
N SER A 6 -21.09 23.63 33.08
CA SER A 6 -22.53 23.41 32.87
C SER A 6 -23.20 24.69 32.36
N GLY A 7 -23.92 24.59 31.24
CA GLY A 7 -24.56 25.72 30.58
C GLY A 7 -25.11 25.34 29.21
N THR A 8 -25.52 26.34 28.41
CA THR A 8 -25.94 26.11 27.03
C THR A 8 -24.80 25.47 26.22
N PRO A 9 -25.09 24.54 25.28
CA PRO A 9 -24.06 23.88 24.50
C PRO A 9 -23.14 24.89 23.79
N LYS A 10 -21.84 24.81 24.08
CA LYS A 10 -20.80 25.66 23.48
C LYS A 10 -19.71 24.78 22.87
N VAL A 11 -19.35 25.05 21.62
CA VAL A 11 -18.18 24.43 20.98
C VAL A 11 -16.93 25.09 21.53
N VAL A 12 -16.03 24.28 22.10
CA VAL A 12 -14.71 24.73 22.57
C VAL A 12 -13.68 23.96 21.73
N PRO A 13 -13.09 24.59 20.69
CA PRO A 13 -12.07 23.94 19.88
C PRO A 13 -10.74 23.90 20.64
N TYR A 14 -9.82 23.10 20.13
CA TYR A 14 -8.41 23.11 20.51
C TYR A 14 -7.56 23.48 19.29
N THR A 15 -6.37 24.01 19.55
CA THR A 15 -5.34 24.32 18.56
C THR A 15 -4.30 23.20 18.47
N LEU A 16 -3.42 23.26 17.46
CA LEU A 16 -2.27 22.35 17.37
C LEU A 16 -1.35 22.49 18.60
N ALA A 17 -1.14 23.73 19.07
CA ALA A 17 -0.34 24.01 20.26
C ALA A 17 -0.96 23.37 21.52
N ASP A 18 -2.29 23.41 21.67
CA ASP A 18 -2.96 22.74 22.80
C ASP A 18 -2.73 21.23 22.78
N VAL A 19 -2.75 20.60 21.60
CA VAL A 19 -2.46 19.18 21.43
C VAL A 19 -0.99 18.87 21.74
N ALA A 20 -0.06 19.66 21.21
CA ALA A 20 1.37 19.48 21.44
C ALA A 20 1.76 19.65 22.92
N ALA A 21 1.14 20.63 23.61
CA ALA A 21 1.31 20.83 25.03
C ALA A 21 0.81 19.61 25.83
N ALA A 22 -0.41 19.13 25.55
CA ALA A 22 -0.96 17.96 26.22
C ALA A 22 -0.13 16.68 25.99
N LEU A 23 0.44 16.50 24.79
CA LEU A 23 1.34 15.36 24.52
C LEU A 23 2.67 15.49 25.27
N SER A 24 3.19 16.71 25.41
CA SER A 24 4.42 16.98 26.15
C SER A 24 4.29 16.67 27.64
N GLU A 25 3.10 16.82 28.22
CA GLU A 25 2.81 16.41 29.61
C GLU A 25 2.91 14.89 29.81
N VAL A 26 2.63 14.10 28.77
CA VAL A 26 2.69 12.63 28.82
C VAL A 26 4.10 12.13 28.52
N ALA A 27 4.74 12.68 27.49
CA ALA A 27 6.08 12.31 27.06
C ALA A 27 6.80 13.55 26.48
N PRO A 28 7.88 14.02 27.12
CA PRO A 28 8.64 15.17 26.63
C PRO A 28 9.22 14.90 25.23
N TYR A 29 8.77 15.65 24.23
CA TYR A 29 9.23 15.59 22.84
C TYR A 29 8.84 16.86 22.09
N ASP A 30 9.49 17.14 20.95
CA ASP A 30 9.09 18.24 20.05
C ASP A 30 7.89 17.82 19.19
N TRP A 31 6.71 17.82 19.82
CA TRP A 31 5.46 17.39 19.19
C TRP A 31 4.98 18.34 18.10
N GLU A 32 5.26 19.64 18.20
CA GLU A 32 4.86 20.62 17.19
C GLU A 32 5.57 20.36 15.86
N THR A 33 6.90 20.16 15.89
CA THR A 33 7.68 19.82 14.70
C THR A 33 7.22 18.48 14.12
N LEU A 34 7.11 17.44 14.95
CA LEU A 34 6.69 16.12 14.50
C LEU A 34 5.32 16.14 13.79
N LEU A 35 4.33 16.79 14.39
CA LEU A 35 2.98 16.86 13.83
C LEU A 35 2.96 17.72 12.56
N THR A 36 3.72 18.81 12.51
CA THR A 36 3.83 19.65 11.31
C THR A 36 4.45 18.90 10.14
N GLU A 37 5.53 18.15 10.37
CA GLU A 37 6.18 17.33 9.34
C GLU A 37 5.28 16.20 8.85
N ARG A 38 4.46 15.61 9.73
CA ARG A 38 3.64 14.44 9.40
C ARG A 38 2.27 14.77 8.84
N VAL A 39 1.70 15.91 9.22
CA VAL A 39 0.30 16.27 8.89
C VAL A 39 0.24 17.43 7.91
N ASN A 40 1.07 18.46 8.10
CA ASN A 40 0.96 19.71 7.35
C ASN A 40 1.93 19.79 6.17
N SER A 41 2.83 18.80 6.01
CA SER A 41 3.86 18.79 4.96
C SER A 41 3.63 17.67 3.95
N VAL A 42 3.85 17.98 2.66
CA VAL A 42 3.87 16.96 1.60
C VAL A 42 5.27 16.37 1.53
N THR A 43 5.38 15.07 1.75
CA THR A 43 6.65 14.34 1.65
C THR A 43 6.60 13.36 0.47
N ALA A 44 7.72 13.21 -0.24
CA ALA A 44 7.80 12.36 -1.42
C ALA A 44 7.83 10.85 -1.09
N HIS A 45 8.04 10.49 0.17
CA HIS A 45 8.24 9.11 0.61
C HIS A 45 7.38 8.78 1.82
N ALA A 46 7.07 7.51 1.99
CA ALA A 46 6.30 7.01 3.12
C ALA A 46 6.99 7.35 4.46
N PRO A 47 6.23 7.62 5.53
CA PRO A 47 6.75 7.94 6.85
C PRO A 47 7.33 6.72 7.59
N LEU A 48 8.43 6.13 7.08
CA LEU A 48 8.97 4.85 7.57
C LEU A 48 9.70 4.91 8.91
N GLY A 49 10.09 6.10 9.38
CA GLY A 49 10.94 6.24 10.57
C GLY A 49 10.39 5.58 11.85
N GLY A 50 9.06 5.43 11.98
CA GLY A 50 8.47 4.68 13.10
C GLY A 50 8.67 3.16 12.99
N ILE A 51 8.58 2.61 11.77
CA ILE A 51 8.84 1.20 11.46
C ILE A 51 10.33 0.89 11.66
N GLU A 52 11.19 1.75 11.13
CA GLU A 52 12.65 1.61 11.19
C GLU A 52 13.16 1.65 12.64
N ARG A 53 12.74 2.64 13.43
CA ARG A 53 13.06 2.70 14.87
C ARG A 53 12.38 1.59 15.67
N GLY A 54 11.33 0.98 15.12
CA GLY A 54 10.69 -0.21 15.64
C GLY A 54 11.52 -1.49 15.47
N GLY A 55 12.65 -1.41 14.76
CA GLY A 55 13.53 -2.52 14.43
C GLY A 55 13.13 -3.29 13.18
N TRP A 56 12.26 -2.74 12.33
CA TRP A 56 11.78 -3.39 11.10
C TRP A 56 12.14 -2.58 9.86
N SER A 57 12.21 -3.22 8.71
CA SER A 57 12.40 -2.58 7.40
C SER A 57 11.23 -2.93 6.49
N LEU A 58 10.79 -1.98 5.67
CA LEU A 58 9.93 -2.25 4.53
C LEU A 58 10.79 -2.81 3.39
N VAL A 59 10.42 -3.96 2.85
CA VAL A 59 11.08 -4.61 1.72
C VAL A 59 10.06 -4.93 0.64
N TYR A 60 10.55 -5.09 -0.59
CA TYR A 60 9.74 -5.41 -1.77
C TYR A 60 10.42 -6.56 -2.51
N ASP A 61 9.85 -7.76 -2.44
CA ASP A 61 10.36 -8.95 -3.11
C ASP A 61 9.24 -9.89 -3.55
N ASP A 62 9.55 -11.11 -3.97
CA ASP A 62 8.59 -12.09 -4.46
C ASP A 62 7.90 -12.92 -3.36
N LYS A 63 8.21 -12.67 -2.07
CA LYS A 63 7.65 -13.44 -0.97
C LYS A 63 6.13 -13.26 -0.91
N PRO A 64 5.36 -14.35 -0.68
CA PRO A 64 3.93 -14.24 -0.56
C PRO A 64 3.51 -13.29 0.57
N ASN A 65 2.74 -12.25 0.23
CA ASN A 65 2.11 -11.38 1.22
C ASN A 65 0.67 -11.85 1.49
N VAL A 66 0.42 -12.30 2.73
CA VAL A 66 -0.89 -12.80 3.16
C VAL A 66 -1.98 -11.72 3.16
N PHE A 67 -1.61 -10.48 3.49
CA PHE A 67 -2.53 -9.35 3.49
C PHE A 67 -2.96 -8.99 2.07
N LEU A 68 -2.01 -8.87 1.14
CA LEU A 68 -2.32 -8.61 -0.28
C LEU A 68 -3.19 -9.73 -0.85
N ARG A 69 -2.84 -11.00 -0.61
CA ARG A 69 -3.69 -12.13 -1.06
C ARG A 69 -5.09 -12.12 -0.46
N ALA A 70 -5.23 -11.72 0.81
CA ALA A 70 -6.54 -11.57 1.44
C ALA A 70 -7.32 -10.41 0.81
N GLN A 71 -6.66 -9.27 0.58
CA GLN A 71 -7.25 -8.11 -0.07
C GLN A 71 -7.75 -8.42 -1.48
N GLU A 72 -6.94 -9.10 -2.28
CA GLU A 72 -7.31 -9.56 -3.63
C GLU A 72 -8.51 -10.51 -3.63
N LYS A 73 -8.60 -11.39 -2.62
CA LYS A 73 -9.76 -12.27 -2.44
C LYS A 73 -11.02 -11.48 -2.08
N LEU A 74 -10.91 -10.49 -1.20
CA LEU A 74 -12.04 -9.64 -0.80
C LEU A 74 -12.51 -8.71 -1.93
N ASN A 75 -11.57 -8.07 -2.62
CA ASN A 75 -11.85 -7.11 -3.68
C ASN A 75 -12.20 -7.75 -5.02
N ASN A 76 -12.09 -9.09 -5.13
CA ASN A 76 -12.20 -9.80 -6.40
C ASN A 76 -11.36 -9.13 -7.50
N GLY A 77 -10.08 -8.91 -7.23
CA GLY A 77 -9.16 -8.23 -8.15
C GLY A 77 -7.74 -8.77 -8.04
N VAL A 78 -6.82 -8.08 -8.69
CA VAL A 78 -5.37 -8.27 -8.56
C VAL A 78 -4.71 -6.92 -8.31
N GLU A 79 -3.82 -6.89 -7.33
CA GLU A 79 -3.12 -5.70 -6.86
C GLU A 79 -1.64 -5.83 -7.26
N VAL A 80 -1.21 -5.09 -8.28
CA VAL A 80 0.18 -5.12 -8.77
C VAL A 80 0.76 -3.70 -8.87
N MET A 81 0.34 -2.83 -7.96
CA MET A 81 0.77 -1.43 -7.90
C MET A 81 2.29 -1.28 -7.75
N ASP A 82 2.94 -2.09 -6.91
CA ASP A 82 4.40 -2.00 -6.71
C ASP A 82 5.22 -2.63 -7.86
N SER A 83 4.61 -3.58 -8.59
CA SER A 83 5.20 -4.22 -9.77
C SER A 83 4.94 -3.40 -11.04
N LEU A 84 3.70 -3.40 -11.54
CA LEU A 84 3.31 -2.79 -12.82
C LEU A 84 2.61 -1.44 -12.68
N GLY A 85 2.15 -1.07 -11.47
CA GLY A 85 1.54 0.23 -11.23
C GLY A 85 0.03 0.30 -11.39
N PHE A 86 -0.69 -0.80 -11.24
CA PHE A 86 -2.15 -0.77 -11.32
C PHE A 86 -2.79 -1.83 -10.43
N TRP A 87 -4.09 -1.66 -10.22
CA TRP A 87 -4.96 -2.75 -9.78
C TRP A 87 -6.07 -2.96 -10.81
N VAL A 88 -6.51 -4.21 -10.93
CA VAL A 88 -7.48 -4.63 -11.92
C VAL A 88 -8.56 -5.50 -11.30
N LYS A 89 -9.81 -5.22 -11.64
CA LYS A 89 -10.98 -5.99 -11.19
C LYS A 89 -11.00 -7.37 -11.84
N LYS A 90 -11.75 -8.31 -11.25
CA LYS A 90 -11.94 -9.67 -11.79
C LYS A 90 -12.44 -9.67 -13.23
N ASP A 91 -13.29 -8.71 -13.58
CA ASP A 91 -13.82 -8.60 -14.93
C ASP A 91 -12.82 -8.01 -15.93
N GLY A 92 -11.68 -7.50 -15.47
CA GLY A 92 -10.59 -6.94 -16.27
C GLY A 92 -10.53 -5.41 -16.25
N GLU A 93 -11.48 -4.71 -15.66
CA GLU A 93 -11.43 -3.24 -15.63
C GLU A 93 -10.27 -2.74 -14.74
N PHE A 94 -9.40 -1.88 -15.27
CA PHE A 94 -8.37 -1.20 -14.50
C PHE A 94 -9.05 -0.18 -13.59
N GLY A 95 -9.02 -0.42 -12.27
CA GLY A 95 -9.66 0.47 -11.32
C GLY A 95 -8.81 1.69 -10.96
N ASP A 96 -7.49 1.54 -10.99
CA ASP A 96 -6.53 2.63 -10.84
C ASP A 96 -5.22 2.28 -11.55
N VAL A 97 -4.50 3.31 -11.98
CA VAL A 97 -3.17 3.22 -12.61
C VAL A 97 -2.31 4.37 -12.09
N ILE A 98 -1.22 4.03 -11.42
CA ILE A 98 -0.32 4.98 -10.78
C ILE A 98 0.39 5.83 -11.85
N PRO A 99 0.29 7.17 -11.82
CA PRO A 99 1.03 8.03 -12.73
C PRO A 99 2.54 7.77 -12.67
N GLY A 100 3.18 7.71 -13.85
CA GLY A 100 4.62 7.45 -13.97
C GLY A 100 5.04 5.98 -13.81
N SER A 101 4.12 5.08 -13.46
CA SER A 101 4.39 3.64 -13.37
C SER A 101 4.62 2.96 -14.73
N PRO A 102 5.12 1.71 -14.78
CA PRO A 102 5.32 0.98 -16.03
C PRO A 102 4.06 0.90 -16.91
N ALA A 103 2.90 0.59 -16.33
CA ALA A 103 1.65 0.51 -17.08
C ALA A 103 1.18 1.88 -17.57
N TYR A 104 1.32 2.93 -16.76
CA TYR A 104 1.00 4.29 -17.16
C TYR A 104 1.85 4.73 -18.36
N GLN A 105 3.16 4.48 -18.31
CA GLN A 105 4.09 4.82 -19.39
C GLN A 105 3.77 4.07 -20.69
N ALA A 106 3.23 2.85 -20.59
CA ALA A 106 2.73 2.11 -21.76
C ALA A 106 1.46 2.75 -22.36
N GLY A 107 0.74 3.60 -21.61
CA GLY A 107 -0.49 4.25 -22.03
C GLY A 107 -1.77 3.59 -21.51
N ILE A 108 -1.65 2.75 -20.48
CA ILE A 108 -2.80 2.16 -19.79
C ILE A 108 -3.33 3.18 -18.79
N GLY A 109 -4.66 3.25 -18.65
CA GLY A 109 -5.31 4.15 -17.73
C GLY A 109 -6.56 3.54 -17.07
N PRO A 110 -7.08 4.18 -16.01
CA PRO A 110 -8.29 3.72 -15.34
C PRO A 110 -9.50 3.64 -16.28
N GLY A 111 -10.39 2.68 -16.04
CA GLY A 111 -11.59 2.43 -16.84
C GLY A 111 -11.36 1.70 -18.16
N MET A 112 -10.10 1.50 -18.58
CA MET A 112 -9.78 0.54 -19.64
C MET A 112 -10.00 -0.90 -19.14
N LYS A 113 -10.04 -1.88 -20.04
CA LYS A 113 -10.30 -3.27 -19.66
C LYS A 113 -9.29 -4.26 -20.22
N LEU A 114 -8.59 -4.94 -19.33
CA LEU A 114 -7.65 -6.02 -19.61
C LEU A 114 -8.41 -7.28 -20.09
N VAL A 115 -8.00 -7.80 -21.24
CA VAL A 115 -8.62 -8.96 -21.89
C VAL A 115 -7.67 -10.15 -21.93
N ALA A 116 -6.39 -9.90 -22.19
CA ALA A 116 -5.36 -10.94 -22.25
C ALA A 116 -4.00 -10.40 -21.82
N VAL A 117 -3.14 -11.31 -21.33
CA VAL A 117 -1.76 -11.07 -20.93
C VAL A 117 -0.90 -12.08 -21.68
N ASN A 118 0.11 -11.61 -22.43
CA ASN A 118 0.98 -12.46 -23.26
C ASN A 118 0.20 -13.43 -24.16
N GLY A 119 -0.90 -12.96 -24.77
CA GLY A 119 -1.78 -13.75 -25.64
C GLY A 119 -2.68 -14.77 -24.92
N ARG A 120 -2.58 -14.90 -23.59
CA ARG A 120 -3.44 -15.77 -22.77
C ARG A 120 -4.59 -14.95 -22.18
N ARG A 121 -5.79 -15.52 -22.14
CA ARG A 121 -6.97 -14.86 -21.53
C ARG A 121 -6.61 -14.39 -20.11
N TRP A 122 -6.99 -13.16 -19.80
CA TRP A 122 -6.81 -12.55 -18.49
C TRP A 122 -7.41 -13.45 -17.38
N THR A 123 -6.55 -13.80 -16.43
CA THR A 123 -6.90 -14.32 -15.10
C THR A 123 -5.85 -13.82 -14.11
N ARG A 124 -6.15 -13.93 -12.81
CA ARG A 124 -5.19 -13.62 -11.75
C ARG A 124 -3.86 -14.35 -11.95
N ASP A 125 -3.93 -15.67 -12.09
CA ASP A 125 -2.74 -16.51 -12.17
C ASP A 125 -1.91 -16.18 -13.42
N VAL A 126 -2.57 -15.93 -14.56
CA VAL A 126 -1.88 -15.59 -15.81
C VAL A 126 -1.06 -14.30 -15.67
N LEU A 127 -1.56 -13.30 -14.94
CA LEU A 127 -0.80 -12.06 -14.73
C LEU A 127 0.35 -12.22 -13.75
N HIS A 128 0.14 -12.89 -12.61
CA HIS A 128 1.24 -13.18 -11.69
C HIS A 128 2.33 -14.05 -12.34
N ASP A 129 1.95 -15.02 -13.17
CA ASP A 129 2.89 -15.80 -13.97
C ASP A 129 3.72 -14.90 -14.88
N ALA A 130 3.07 -14.01 -15.63
CA ALA A 130 3.74 -13.09 -16.54
C ALA A 130 4.68 -12.13 -15.80
N ILE A 131 4.29 -11.64 -14.62
CA ILE A 131 5.13 -10.77 -13.77
C ILE A 131 6.35 -11.54 -13.28
N ARG A 132 6.19 -12.74 -12.73
CA ARG A 132 7.31 -13.58 -12.26
C ARG A 132 8.28 -13.91 -13.38
N GLU A 133 7.79 -14.20 -14.58
CA GLU A 133 8.62 -14.54 -15.72
C GLU A 133 9.55 -13.39 -16.15
N THR A 134 9.20 -12.13 -15.87
CA THR A 134 10.02 -10.95 -16.22
C THR A 134 11.41 -10.93 -15.60
N GLN A 135 11.65 -11.70 -14.53
CA GLN A 135 13.00 -11.86 -13.96
C GLN A 135 13.91 -12.70 -14.86
N ASN A 136 13.33 -13.59 -15.66
CA ASN A 136 14.04 -14.58 -16.48
C ASN A 136 14.05 -14.22 -17.96
N THR A 137 13.26 -13.22 -18.38
CA THR A 137 13.13 -12.80 -19.76
C THR A 137 13.39 -11.31 -19.95
N LYS A 138 13.82 -10.93 -21.15
CA LYS A 138 13.93 -9.52 -21.57
C LYS A 138 12.67 -9.02 -22.28
N GLN A 139 11.71 -9.91 -22.53
CA GLN A 139 10.48 -9.59 -23.24
C GLN A 139 9.57 -8.72 -22.37
N PRO A 140 8.92 -7.70 -22.95
CA PRO A 140 7.90 -6.94 -22.26
C PRO A 140 6.67 -7.82 -21.97
N ILE A 141 5.85 -7.40 -21.01
CA ILE A 141 4.52 -7.97 -20.83
C ILE A 141 3.59 -7.32 -21.85
N GLU A 142 2.94 -8.13 -22.66
CA GLU A 142 1.94 -7.68 -23.64
C GLU A 142 0.55 -7.76 -23.02
N LEU A 143 -0.10 -6.61 -22.86
CA LEU A 143 -1.45 -6.49 -22.31
C LEU A 143 -2.43 -6.14 -23.43
N LEU A 144 -3.30 -7.08 -23.79
CA LEU A 144 -4.43 -6.79 -24.68
C LEU A 144 -5.50 -6.07 -23.89
N VAL A 145 -5.72 -4.80 -24.21
CA VAL A 145 -6.65 -3.93 -23.51
C VAL A 145 -7.70 -3.41 -24.48
N VAL A 146 -8.95 -3.40 -24.03
CA VAL A 146 -10.04 -2.72 -24.73
C VAL A 146 -10.34 -1.39 -24.04
N ASN A 147 -10.43 -0.34 -24.84
CA ASN A 147 -10.94 0.96 -24.42
C ASN A 147 -12.14 1.30 -25.32
N LYS A 148 -13.33 1.32 -24.73
CA LYS A 148 -14.61 1.37 -25.45
C LYS A 148 -14.74 0.20 -26.44
N GLN A 149 -14.52 0.45 -27.73
CA GLN A 149 -14.62 -0.55 -28.80
C GLN A 149 -13.26 -0.89 -29.43
N ILE A 150 -12.18 -0.24 -28.99
CA ILE A 150 -10.86 -0.37 -29.60
C ILE A 150 -10.04 -1.34 -28.77
N PHE A 151 -9.65 -2.45 -29.39
CA PHE A 151 -8.66 -3.37 -28.85
C PHE A 151 -7.27 -2.91 -29.26
N LYS A 152 -6.36 -2.85 -28.30
CA LYS A 152 -4.95 -2.54 -28.53
C LYS A 152 -4.09 -3.37 -27.60
N THR A 153 -3.00 -3.89 -28.12
CA THR A 153 -1.96 -4.50 -27.30
C THR A 153 -0.98 -3.43 -26.84
N TYR A 154 -0.75 -3.40 -25.54
CA TYR A 154 0.17 -2.49 -24.87
C TYR A 154 1.38 -3.27 -24.36
N SER A 155 2.56 -2.82 -24.76
CA SER A 155 3.83 -3.44 -24.37
C SER A 155 4.36 -2.75 -23.12
N VAL A 156 4.47 -3.47 -22.00
CA VAL A 156 4.96 -2.95 -20.72
C VAL A 156 6.39 -3.45 -20.49
N PRO A 157 7.43 -2.59 -20.61
CA PRO A 157 8.82 -2.99 -20.46
C PRO A 157 9.21 -3.14 -18.98
N TYR A 158 8.65 -4.14 -18.31
CA TYR A 158 8.88 -4.44 -16.90
C TYR A 158 9.80 -5.65 -16.72
N ARG A 159 10.71 -5.59 -15.74
CA ARG A 159 11.73 -6.62 -15.45
C ARG A 159 11.96 -6.90 -13.97
N GLY A 160 11.07 -6.39 -13.10
CA GLY A 160 11.28 -6.42 -11.66
C GLY A 160 10.81 -7.70 -10.96
N GLY A 161 10.07 -8.59 -11.65
CA GLY A 161 9.36 -9.67 -10.98
C GLY A 161 8.24 -9.20 -10.06
N GLU A 162 7.80 -10.07 -9.15
CA GLU A 162 6.83 -9.65 -8.14
C GLU A 162 7.49 -8.73 -7.11
N LYS A 163 6.77 -7.67 -6.72
CA LYS A 163 7.15 -6.76 -5.64
C LYS A 163 6.03 -6.73 -4.62
N ASN A 164 6.12 -7.62 -3.65
CA ASN A 164 5.19 -7.73 -2.54
C ASN A 164 5.76 -6.94 -1.35
N PRO A 165 5.25 -5.73 -1.04
CA PRO A 165 5.68 -4.97 0.12
C PRO A 165 5.41 -5.75 1.41
N HIS A 166 6.41 -5.94 2.26
CA HIS A 166 6.21 -6.52 3.59
C HIS A 166 7.31 -6.06 4.55
N LEU A 167 7.11 -6.31 5.85
CA LEU A 167 8.08 -5.94 6.87
C LEU A 167 9.02 -7.12 7.19
N GLU A 168 10.30 -6.81 7.29
CA GLU A 168 11.33 -7.74 7.77
C GLU A 168 12.01 -7.21 9.03
N ARG A 169 12.38 -8.14 9.93
CA ARG A 169 13.15 -7.82 11.13
C ARG A 169 14.53 -7.34 10.77
N VAL A 170 14.98 -6.26 11.40
CA VAL A 170 16.38 -5.84 11.43
C VAL A 170 17.04 -6.53 12.64
N PRO A 171 17.89 -7.56 12.44
CA PRO A 171 18.30 -8.45 13.53
C PRO A 171 19.07 -7.76 14.67
N VAL A 172 19.79 -6.69 14.36
CA VAL A 172 20.63 -5.95 15.33
C VAL A 172 19.85 -4.92 16.17
N GLN A 173 18.56 -4.72 15.88
CA GLN A 173 17.72 -3.75 16.60
C GLN A 173 16.72 -4.47 17.51
N THR A 174 16.31 -3.82 18.59
CA THR A 174 15.23 -4.32 19.46
C THR A 174 13.91 -4.41 18.68
N ASP A 175 13.11 -5.44 18.93
CA ASP A 175 11.77 -5.57 18.35
C ASP A 175 10.73 -4.75 19.12
N LEU A 176 10.81 -3.42 19.00
CA LEU A 176 9.86 -2.52 19.65
C LEU A 176 8.48 -2.58 19.00
N LEU A 177 8.40 -2.68 17.67
CA LEU A 177 7.11 -2.74 16.97
C LEU A 177 6.34 -4.01 17.34
N GLY A 178 7.01 -5.16 17.44
CA GLY A 178 6.41 -6.42 17.85
C GLY A 178 5.82 -6.35 19.27
N GLU A 179 6.55 -5.73 20.21
CA GLU A 179 6.03 -5.52 21.57
C GLU A 179 4.87 -4.51 21.61
N ILE A 180 4.89 -3.46 20.78
CA ILE A 180 3.79 -2.47 20.70
C ILE A 180 2.50 -3.10 20.19
N ILE A 181 2.56 -3.93 19.14
CA ILE A 181 1.36 -4.51 18.50
C ILE A 181 0.88 -5.79 19.21
N LYS A 182 1.60 -6.23 20.23
CA LYS A 182 1.26 -7.44 20.97
C LYS A 182 -0.12 -7.30 21.62
N PRO A 183 -1.04 -8.26 21.40
CA PRO A 183 -2.35 -8.22 22.03
C PRO A 183 -2.22 -8.16 23.55
N ARG A 184 -2.94 -7.23 24.19
CA ARG A 184 -3.02 -7.15 25.66
C ARG A 184 -4.09 -8.07 26.25
N ALA A 185 -4.99 -8.58 25.41
CA ALA A 185 -5.96 -9.59 25.83
C ALA A 185 -5.31 -10.98 25.82
N THR A 186 -5.45 -11.71 26.94
CA THR A 186 -5.18 -13.15 26.94
C THR A 186 -6.18 -13.83 26.00
N GLN A 187 -5.69 -14.61 25.03
CA GLN A 187 -6.56 -15.49 24.25
C GLN A 187 -7.41 -16.32 25.20
N SER A 188 -8.73 -16.15 25.16
CA SER A 188 -9.63 -17.13 25.76
C SER A 188 -9.41 -18.43 25.00
N LYS A 189 -8.98 -19.48 25.70
CA LYS A 189 -9.13 -20.85 25.17
C LYS A 189 -10.63 -21.04 24.95
N GLY A 190 -11.05 -21.01 23.68
CA GLY A 190 -12.43 -21.35 23.32
C GLY A 190 -12.75 -22.79 23.73
N PRO A 191 -14.05 -23.13 23.87
CA PRO A 191 -14.50 -24.45 24.27
C PRO A 191 -14.02 -25.56 23.32
#